data_AF-A0A8J3NRM0-F1
#
_entry.id   AF-A0A8J3NRM0-F1
#
_cell.length_a   1.000
_cell.length_b   1.000
_cell.length_c   1.000
_cell.angle_alpha   90.00
_cell.angle_beta   90.00
_cell.angle_gamma   90.00
#
_symmetry.space_group_name_H-M   'P 1'
#
loop_
_entity.id
_entity.type
_entity.pdbx_description
1 polymer ?
#
loop_
_entity_poly.entity_id
_entity_poly.type
_entity_poly.pdbx_seq_one_letter_code
_entity_poly.pdbx_strand_id
1 'polypeptide(L)'
;MTASPLRHAAPGKDVARTHNLARPHRTAVAGVLALALLGTAACGKKDEPQASASANTVITESPGASASALPSGSAAATPQPSSTGGSGSGNQPPTFPKSAKDYGLAALAAWASGSKSKLDQYAVQAAVAQFMGHGKPNSQWSNLNCESAGSGRTACNYRNAHGDDARLTMEDTQLGHPTATVDVFLNRTQYPTDAAGYVGFFMAAWGDGNKQRMTRYASSSIANMFTGRTPPTGSQTNATQSGSTWTVQVNGLPVGSGSWTFTVSGSKLGGGNAITAAKID
;
A
#
# COMPACT_ATOMS: atom_id res chain seq x y z
N MET A 1 4.79 -10.86 -52.61
CA MET A 1 3.36 -10.53 -52.65
C MET A 1 3.15 -9.21 -51.91
N THR A 2 2.51 -8.25 -52.55
CA THR A 2 1.87 -7.03 -52.00
C THR A 2 2.36 -6.47 -50.65
N ALA A 3 3.17 -5.41 -50.71
CA ALA A 3 3.33 -4.46 -49.60
C ALA A 3 2.11 -3.50 -49.51
N SER A 4 1.84 -2.96 -48.32
CA SER A 4 0.90 -1.84 -48.10
C SER A 4 1.38 -0.95 -46.94
N PRO A 5 1.03 0.35 -46.92
CA PRO A 5 2.03 1.35 -46.57
C PRO A 5 1.73 2.24 -45.34
N LEU A 6 2.77 2.96 -44.92
CA LEU A 6 2.76 4.05 -43.94
C LEU A 6 1.81 5.21 -44.30
N ARG A 7 1.13 5.76 -43.28
CA ARG A 7 0.71 7.18 -43.18
C ARG A 7 0.93 7.60 -41.72
N HIS A 8 1.90 8.46 -41.40
CA HIS A 8 1.91 9.93 -41.54
C HIS A 8 0.77 10.65 -40.80
N ALA A 9 1.17 11.53 -39.87
CA ALA A 9 0.32 12.34 -38.99
C ALA A 9 0.18 13.79 -39.50
N ALA A 10 -0.55 14.60 -38.70
CA ALA A 10 -0.67 16.08 -38.66
C ALA A 10 -2.14 16.59 -38.88
N PRO A 11 -2.45 17.88 -38.69
CA PRO A 11 -2.66 18.39 -37.32
C PRO A 11 -3.90 19.30 -37.14
N GLY A 12 -4.29 19.51 -35.88
CA GLY A 12 -4.87 20.77 -35.39
C GLY A 12 -6.35 21.08 -35.65
N LYS A 13 -6.98 21.66 -34.62
CA LYS A 13 -7.69 22.94 -34.71
C LYS A 13 -8.01 23.49 -33.32
N ASP A 14 -7.37 24.60 -32.96
CA ASP A 14 -7.81 25.48 -31.88
C ASP A 14 -9.19 26.07 -32.18
N VAL A 15 -10.01 26.26 -31.14
CA VAL A 15 -11.06 27.28 -31.15
C VAL A 15 -11.01 28.07 -29.84
N ALA A 16 -10.88 29.38 -30.00
CA ALA A 16 -11.01 30.45 -29.01
C ALA A 16 -12.07 30.16 -27.92
N ARG A 17 -11.72 30.31 -26.63
CA ARG A 17 -11.70 31.59 -25.88
C ARG A 17 -13.05 32.32 -25.87
N THR A 18 -13.74 32.23 -24.74
CA THR A 18 -14.55 33.33 -24.19
C THR A 18 -14.05 33.66 -22.79
N HIS A 19 -13.60 34.89 -22.60
CA HIS A 19 -13.39 35.46 -21.27
C HIS A 19 -14.75 35.79 -20.66
N ASN A 20 -14.91 35.54 -19.36
CA ASN A 20 -15.86 36.31 -18.56
C ASN A 20 -15.21 36.70 -17.24
N LEU A 21 -14.89 37.98 -17.15
CA LEU A 21 -14.42 38.66 -15.94
C LEU A 21 -15.63 38.89 -15.02
N ALA A 22 -15.57 38.38 -13.79
CA ALA A 22 -16.47 38.79 -12.71
C ALA A 22 -15.80 38.65 -11.33
N ARG A 23 -14.96 39.64 -10.98
CA ARG A 23 -14.92 40.16 -9.59
C ARG A 23 -16.06 41.17 -9.49
N PRO A 24 -16.89 41.14 -8.43
CA PRO A 24 -16.54 41.84 -7.19
C PRO A 24 -16.92 41.00 -5.95
N HIS A 25 -16.88 41.44 -4.68
CA HIS A 25 -16.54 42.72 -4.03
C HIS A 25 -15.46 42.49 -2.95
N ARG A 26 -15.15 43.54 -2.16
CA ARG A 26 -14.66 43.43 -0.77
C ARG A 26 -15.82 43.79 0.17
N THR A 27 -15.99 43.07 1.27
CA THR A 27 -16.68 43.59 2.47
C THR A 27 -15.89 43.17 3.70
N ALA A 28 -15.23 44.14 4.32
CA ALA A 28 -14.82 44.03 5.72
C ALA A 28 -16.00 44.47 6.58
N VAL A 29 -16.27 43.76 7.67
CA VAL A 29 -17.10 44.27 8.77
C VAL A 29 -16.32 44.05 10.05
N ALA A 30 -16.08 45.13 10.77
CA ALA A 30 -15.40 45.12 12.05
C ALA A 30 -16.43 45.13 13.20
N GLY A 31 -16.11 44.38 14.26
CA GLY A 31 -16.41 44.70 15.65
C GLY A 31 -17.87 44.85 16.11
N VAL A 32 -18.26 44.01 17.07
CA VAL A 32 -18.93 44.53 18.27
C VAL A 32 -18.18 44.03 19.50
N LEU A 33 -17.82 44.99 20.35
CA LEU A 33 -17.19 44.81 21.65
C LEU A 33 -18.27 44.55 22.70
N ALA A 34 -18.09 43.55 23.57
CA ALA A 34 -18.93 43.38 24.76
C ALA A 34 -18.08 42.96 25.97
N LEU A 35 -17.85 43.91 26.88
CA LEU A 35 -17.26 43.61 28.19
C LEU A 35 -18.33 42.96 29.09
N ALA A 36 -17.94 41.93 29.83
CA ALA A 36 -18.56 41.55 31.09
C ALA A 36 -17.45 41.29 32.11
N LEU A 37 -17.28 42.23 33.04
CA LEU A 37 -16.37 42.14 34.20
C LEU A 37 -17.15 41.68 35.44
N LEU A 38 -16.41 41.36 36.51
CA LEU A 38 -16.86 40.87 37.84
C LEU A 38 -17.20 39.37 37.82
N GLY A 39 -16.63 38.47 38.64
CA GLY A 39 -15.65 38.61 39.71
C GLY A 39 -16.10 37.88 40.98
N THR A 40 -15.26 37.00 41.55
CA THR A 40 -14.94 37.00 42.99
C THR A 40 -13.77 36.08 43.33
N ALA A 41 -13.03 36.51 44.35
CA ALA A 41 -11.80 35.99 44.93
C ALA A 41 -11.72 34.48 45.24
N ALA A 42 -10.52 33.93 45.02
CA ALA A 42 -9.90 32.94 45.92
C ALA A 42 -8.38 33.22 46.00
N CYS A 43 -7.87 33.56 47.17
CA CYS A 43 -6.45 33.91 47.35
C CYS A 43 -5.59 32.64 47.52
N GLY A 44 -4.64 32.42 46.61
CA GLY A 44 -3.65 31.33 46.67
C GLY A 44 -2.25 31.88 46.39
N LYS A 45 -1.35 31.75 47.37
CA LYS A 45 -0.02 32.38 47.45
C LYS A 45 0.87 32.19 46.21
N LYS A 46 1.38 33.32 45.70
CA LYS A 46 2.81 33.61 45.41
C LYS A 46 3.65 32.48 44.80
N ASP A 47 3.94 32.62 43.50
CA ASP A 47 5.29 32.53 42.94
C ASP A 47 5.33 33.30 41.59
N GLU A 48 6.48 33.90 41.28
CA GLU A 48 6.74 34.76 40.11
C GLU A 48 8.07 34.31 39.45
N PRO A 49 8.30 34.58 38.15
CA PRO A 49 7.72 33.83 37.05
C PRO A 49 8.79 32.98 36.32
N GLN A 50 8.57 31.68 36.17
CA GLN A 50 9.45 30.86 35.32
C GLN A 50 9.01 30.97 33.85
N ALA A 51 9.88 31.55 33.01
CA ALA A 51 9.63 31.70 31.58
C ALA A 51 9.47 30.32 30.90
N SER A 52 8.36 30.11 30.18
CA SER A 52 8.23 28.97 29.27
C SER A 52 9.22 29.13 28.13
N ALA A 53 10.15 28.19 28.01
CA ALA A 53 11.14 28.17 26.95
C ALA A 53 10.47 28.03 25.57
N SER A 54 10.67 29.02 24.70
CA SER A 54 10.42 28.83 23.27
C SER A 54 11.43 27.83 22.73
N ALA A 55 10.95 26.67 22.28
CA ALA A 55 11.76 25.69 21.58
C ALA A 55 12.11 26.20 20.16
N ASN A 56 13.09 27.09 20.08
CA ASN A 56 13.77 27.39 18.82
C ASN A 56 14.61 26.17 18.45
N THR A 57 14.07 25.32 17.57
CA THR A 57 14.82 24.22 16.96
C THR A 57 15.86 24.80 16.01
N VAL A 58 17.05 25.08 16.54
CA VAL A 58 18.23 25.41 15.73
C VAL A 58 18.64 24.14 14.97
N ILE A 59 18.42 24.13 13.66
CA ILE A 59 19.01 23.12 12.78
C ILE A 59 20.52 23.37 12.81
N THR A 60 21.23 22.55 13.57
CA THR A 60 22.69 22.55 13.57
C THR A 60 23.14 21.70 12.37
N GLU A 61 23.77 22.33 11.39
CA GLU A 61 24.35 21.61 10.26
C GLU A 61 25.45 20.68 10.77
N SER A 62 25.28 19.37 10.58
CA SER A 62 26.28 18.39 10.95
C SER A 62 27.44 18.44 9.94
N PRO A 63 28.70 18.52 10.38
CA PRO A 63 29.83 18.69 9.47
C PRO A 63 30.01 17.49 8.54
N GLY A 64 30.39 17.77 7.29
CA GLY A 64 30.55 16.75 6.26
C GLY A 64 31.64 15.73 6.58
N ALA A 65 31.29 14.45 6.51
CA ALA A 65 32.22 13.34 6.66
C ALA A 65 32.61 12.77 5.29
N SER A 66 33.91 12.82 5.02
CA SER A 66 34.72 12.19 3.97
C SER A 66 34.07 11.19 3.01
N ALA A 67 34.35 11.39 1.73
CA ALA A 67 34.21 10.36 0.70
C ALA A 67 35.02 9.10 1.07
N SER A 68 34.31 7.99 1.32
CA SER A 68 34.92 6.66 1.44
C SER A 68 34.80 5.94 0.10
N ALA A 69 35.94 5.45 -0.42
CA ALA A 69 36.03 4.93 -1.79
C ALA A 69 35.18 3.67 -2.03
N LEU A 70 34.71 3.51 -3.27
CA LEU A 70 34.07 2.27 -3.72
C LEU A 70 35.08 1.11 -3.73
N PRO A 71 34.75 -0.06 -3.16
CA PRO A 71 35.42 -1.29 -3.54
C PRO A 71 34.91 -1.71 -4.93
N SER A 72 35.71 -1.43 -5.96
CA SER A 72 35.52 -2.04 -7.28
C SER A 72 35.89 -3.52 -7.19
N GLY A 73 34.90 -4.39 -7.01
CA GLY A 73 35.07 -5.81 -6.76
C GLY A 73 34.15 -6.66 -7.62
N SER A 74 34.45 -6.76 -8.93
CA SER A 74 33.72 -7.66 -9.82
C SER A 74 34.11 -9.11 -9.52
N ALA A 75 33.20 -9.85 -8.90
CA ALA A 75 33.29 -11.29 -8.73
C ALA A 75 32.02 -11.92 -9.30
N ALA A 76 32.10 -12.39 -10.55
CA ALA A 76 31.05 -13.21 -11.14
C ALA A 76 30.95 -14.52 -10.34
N ALA A 77 29.87 -14.69 -9.59
CA ALA A 77 29.61 -15.91 -8.85
C ALA A 77 29.30 -17.05 -9.83
N THR A 78 30.28 -17.92 -10.08
CA THR A 78 30.07 -19.17 -10.80
C THR A 78 29.13 -20.06 -9.98
N PRO A 79 28.01 -20.56 -10.56
CA PRO A 79 27.10 -21.44 -9.83
C PRO A 79 27.78 -22.78 -9.57
N GLN A 80 27.97 -23.11 -8.28
CA GLN A 80 28.56 -24.37 -7.85
C GLN A 80 27.54 -25.52 -8.04
N PRO A 81 27.82 -26.55 -8.87
CA PRO A 81 26.91 -27.66 -9.05
C PRO A 81 26.95 -28.61 -7.85
N SER A 82 25.90 -28.61 -7.04
CA SER A 82 25.75 -29.55 -5.92
C SER A 82 25.40 -30.96 -6.44
N SER A 83 26.40 -31.83 -6.53
CA SER A 83 26.21 -33.24 -6.91
C SER A 83 25.60 -34.06 -5.77
N THR A 84 24.28 -34.28 -5.80
CA THR A 84 23.63 -35.30 -4.95
C THR A 84 23.09 -36.40 -5.85
N GLY A 85 23.71 -37.58 -5.80
CA GLY A 85 23.28 -38.73 -6.58
C GLY A 85 21.95 -39.29 -6.07
N GLY A 86 20.91 -39.23 -6.90
CA GLY A 86 19.61 -39.85 -6.64
C GLY A 86 19.06 -40.43 -7.95
N SER A 87 19.03 -41.75 -8.06
CA SER A 87 18.51 -42.44 -9.25
C SER A 87 16.98 -42.48 -9.20
N GLY A 88 16.30 -41.82 -10.14
CA GLY A 88 14.84 -41.91 -10.25
C GLY A 88 14.17 -40.81 -11.08
N SER A 89 13.60 -41.21 -12.22
CA SER A 89 12.76 -40.41 -13.12
C SER A 89 13.42 -39.23 -13.85
N GLY A 90 13.14 -39.11 -15.15
CA GLY A 90 13.82 -38.22 -16.10
C GLY A 90 14.00 -36.78 -15.62
N ASN A 91 15.23 -36.45 -15.22
CA ASN A 91 15.62 -35.18 -14.64
C ASN A 91 15.77 -34.11 -15.74
N GLN A 92 14.64 -33.66 -16.31
CA GLN A 92 14.63 -32.44 -17.12
C GLN A 92 15.02 -31.26 -16.22
N PRO A 93 15.97 -30.39 -16.64
CA PRO A 93 16.30 -29.20 -15.86
C PRO A 93 15.04 -28.33 -15.69
N PRO A 94 14.87 -27.66 -14.53
CA PRO A 94 13.69 -26.84 -14.29
C PRO A 94 13.56 -25.74 -15.35
N THR A 95 12.47 -25.76 -16.11
CA THR A 95 12.16 -24.73 -17.10
C THR A 95 11.64 -23.48 -16.41
N PHE A 96 12.39 -22.38 -16.47
CA PHE A 96 11.97 -21.10 -15.91
C PHE A 96 11.12 -20.31 -16.92
N PRO A 97 10.08 -19.56 -16.47
CA PRO A 97 9.30 -18.71 -17.35
C PRO A 97 10.16 -17.61 -18.00
N LYS A 98 9.83 -17.24 -19.26
CA LYS A 98 10.56 -16.18 -20.00
C LYS A 98 9.90 -14.80 -19.93
N SER A 99 8.73 -14.69 -19.31
CA SER A 99 8.04 -13.41 -19.09
C SER A 99 8.16 -13.02 -17.61
N ALA A 100 8.35 -11.73 -17.32
CA ALA A 100 8.38 -11.23 -15.95
C ALA A 100 7.10 -11.60 -15.17
N LYS A 101 5.94 -11.43 -15.83
CA LYS A 101 4.61 -11.80 -15.30
C LYS A 101 4.58 -13.23 -14.76
N ASP A 102 4.94 -14.20 -15.60
CA ASP A 102 4.81 -15.62 -15.27
C ASP A 102 5.94 -16.07 -14.34
N TYR A 103 7.11 -15.44 -14.43
CA TYR A 103 8.22 -15.65 -13.50
C TYR A 103 7.81 -15.28 -12.07
N GLY A 104 7.23 -14.10 -11.86
CA GLY A 104 6.75 -13.70 -10.55
C GLY A 104 5.60 -14.56 -10.02
N LEU A 105 4.71 -15.07 -10.89
CA LEU A 105 3.72 -16.08 -10.48
C LEU A 105 4.38 -17.39 -10.00
N ALA A 106 5.43 -17.85 -10.67
CA ALA A 106 6.19 -19.03 -10.26
C ALA A 106 6.92 -18.80 -8.92
N ALA A 107 7.53 -17.63 -8.72
CA ALA A 107 8.14 -17.24 -7.45
C ALA A 107 7.11 -17.18 -6.30
N LEU A 108 5.93 -16.57 -6.54
CA LEU A 108 4.83 -16.51 -5.57
C LEU A 108 4.26 -17.90 -5.26
N ALA A 109 4.19 -18.81 -6.24
CA ALA A 109 3.81 -20.21 -6.01
C ALA A 109 4.86 -20.98 -5.20
N ALA A 110 6.15 -20.75 -5.45
CA ALA A 110 7.24 -21.30 -4.64
C ALA A 110 7.16 -20.81 -3.19
N TRP A 111 6.95 -19.51 -2.97
CA TRP A 111 6.73 -18.94 -1.64
C TRP A 111 5.50 -19.51 -0.94
N ALA A 112 4.36 -19.62 -1.65
CA ALA A 112 3.14 -20.25 -1.13
C ALA A 112 3.30 -21.75 -0.80
N SER A 113 4.30 -22.44 -1.37
CA SER A 113 4.64 -23.80 -0.96
C SER A 113 5.35 -23.86 0.40
N GLY A 114 5.98 -22.77 0.86
CA GLY A 114 6.82 -22.71 2.06
C GLY A 114 8.24 -23.29 1.87
N SER A 115 8.58 -23.74 0.66
CA SER A 115 9.88 -24.33 0.35
C SER A 115 10.90 -23.26 -0.01
N LYS A 116 11.81 -22.92 0.93
CA LYS A 116 12.94 -22.02 0.67
C LYS A 116 13.76 -22.51 -0.54
N SER A 117 14.06 -23.80 -0.63
CA SER A 117 14.86 -24.39 -1.72
C SER A 117 14.21 -24.32 -3.12
N LYS A 118 12.87 -24.22 -3.20
CA LYS A 118 12.19 -23.85 -4.46
C LYS A 118 12.30 -22.36 -4.73
N LEU A 119 12.12 -21.54 -3.71
CA LEU A 119 12.17 -20.08 -3.84
C LEU A 119 13.57 -19.55 -4.19
N ASP A 120 14.62 -20.19 -3.67
CA ASP A 120 16.03 -19.98 -4.00
C ASP A 120 16.34 -20.17 -5.50
N GLN A 121 15.48 -20.89 -6.25
CA GLN A 121 15.63 -21.04 -7.70
C GLN A 121 15.04 -19.85 -8.46
N TYR A 122 14.14 -19.06 -7.87
CA TYR A 122 13.47 -17.93 -8.52
C TYR A 122 13.96 -16.57 -8.02
N ALA A 123 14.44 -16.48 -6.78
CA ALA A 123 14.75 -15.20 -6.14
C ALA A 123 16.17 -15.14 -5.59
N VAL A 124 16.79 -13.96 -5.67
CA VAL A 124 18.07 -13.68 -4.98
C VAL A 124 17.88 -13.76 -3.46
N GLN A 125 18.95 -14.05 -2.71
CA GLN A 125 18.84 -14.32 -1.26
C GLN A 125 18.21 -13.18 -0.45
N ALA A 126 18.39 -11.92 -0.85
CA ALA A 126 17.71 -10.78 -0.22
C ALA A 126 16.18 -10.86 -0.37
N ALA A 127 15.68 -11.14 -1.57
CA ALA A 127 14.25 -11.32 -1.81
C ALA A 127 13.71 -12.60 -1.15
N VAL A 128 14.49 -13.69 -1.12
CA VAL A 128 14.13 -14.92 -0.36
C VAL A 128 13.95 -14.60 1.13
N ALA A 129 14.83 -13.80 1.73
CA ALA A 129 14.71 -13.42 3.14
C ALA A 129 13.41 -12.63 3.41
N GLN A 130 13.04 -11.69 2.53
CA GLN A 130 11.78 -10.96 2.62
C GLN A 130 10.57 -11.90 2.56
N PHE A 131 10.50 -12.77 1.56
CA PHE A 131 9.43 -13.76 1.45
C PHE A 131 9.31 -14.64 2.72
N MET A 132 10.42 -15.21 3.19
CA MET A 132 10.40 -16.12 4.35
C MET A 132 10.06 -15.39 5.65
N GLY A 133 10.49 -14.12 5.82
CA GLY A 133 10.13 -13.30 6.97
C GLY A 133 8.63 -13.01 7.10
N HIS A 134 7.89 -13.01 5.98
CA HIS A 134 6.45 -12.81 5.95
C HIS A 134 5.61 -14.09 6.12
N GLY A 135 6.24 -15.26 6.33
CA GLY A 135 5.57 -16.55 6.48
C GLY A 135 4.85 -17.01 5.21
N LYS A 136 3.94 -17.99 5.31
CA LYS A 136 3.23 -18.56 4.15
C LYS A 136 1.97 -17.74 3.77
N PRO A 137 1.80 -17.33 2.50
CA PRO A 137 0.60 -16.65 1.99
C PRO A 137 -0.50 -17.63 1.52
N ASN A 138 -1.65 -17.09 1.11
CA ASN A 138 -2.56 -17.79 0.20
C ASN A 138 -1.89 -17.97 -1.19
N SER A 139 -2.14 -19.10 -1.86
CA SER A 139 -1.46 -19.49 -3.11
C SER A 139 -2.11 -18.98 -4.40
N GLN A 140 -3.33 -18.45 -4.34
CA GLN A 140 -4.13 -18.08 -5.51
C GLN A 140 -3.80 -16.66 -5.95
N TRP A 141 -2.60 -16.48 -6.52
CA TRP A 141 -2.12 -15.19 -7.03
C TRP A 141 -2.58 -14.93 -8.45
N SER A 142 -2.94 -13.67 -8.72
CA SER A 142 -3.21 -13.13 -10.06
C SER A 142 -2.33 -11.90 -10.29
N ASN A 143 -1.80 -11.75 -11.50
CA ASN A 143 -1.12 -10.53 -11.91
C ASN A 143 -2.15 -9.42 -12.18
N LEU A 144 -1.88 -8.22 -11.67
CA LEU A 144 -2.68 -7.01 -11.93
C LEU A 144 -2.13 -6.26 -13.15
N ASN A 145 -0.82 -6.01 -13.15
CA ASN A 145 -0.09 -5.36 -14.24
C ASN A 145 1.42 -5.67 -14.14
N CYS A 146 2.15 -5.27 -15.17
CA CYS A 146 3.61 -5.18 -15.17
C CYS A 146 4.02 -3.88 -15.86
N GLU A 147 5.10 -3.27 -15.39
CA GLU A 147 5.64 -2.00 -15.87
C GLU A 147 7.17 -2.05 -15.85
N SER A 148 7.83 -1.26 -16.70
CA SER A 148 9.30 -1.17 -16.63
C SER A 148 9.71 -0.44 -15.34
N ALA A 149 10.65 -1.04 -14.61
CA ALA A 149 11.27 -0.44 -13.44
C ALA A 149 12.58 0.32 -13.79
N GLY A 150 12.85 0.51 -15.09
CA GLY A 150 14.12 1.05 -15.58
C GLY A 150 15.26 0.02 -15.56
N SER A 151 16.42 0.39 -16.10
CA SER A 151 17.68 -0.37 -15.98
C SER A 151 17.61 -1.85 -16.40
N GLY A 152 16.77 -2.22 -17.38
CA GLY A 152 16.60 -3.62 -17.80
C GLY A 152 15.80 -4.47 -16.81
N ARG A 153 14.87 -3.85 -16.07
CA ARG A 153 13.99 -4.52 -15.11
C ARG A 153 12.53 -4.28 -15.39
N THR A 154 11.73 -5.29 -15.05
CA THR A 154 10.27 -5.24 -15.05
C THR A 154 9.74 -5.45 -13.63
N ALA A 155 8.90 -4.54 -13.14
CA ALA A 155 8.15 -4.73 -11.90
C ALA A 155 6.73 -5.20 -12.22
N CYS A 156 6.27 -6.23 -11.54
CA CYS A 156 4.90 -6.75 -11.68
C CYS A 156 4.19 -6.70 -10.33
N ASN A 157 2.95 -6.20 -10.33
CA ASN A 157 2.09 -6.17 -9.16
C ASN A 157 1.10 -7.35 -9.22
N TYR A 158 0.89 -8.02 -8.09
CA TYR A 158 0.07 -9.22 -7.95
C TYR A 158 -0.83 -9.11 -6.72
N ARG A 159 -2.01 -9.73 -6.81
CA ARG A 159 -2.99 -9.82 -5.71
C ARG A 159 -3.45 -11.25 -5.55
N ASN A 160 -3.57 -11.75 -4.32
CA ASN A 160 -4.10 -13.08 -4.06
C ASN A 160 -5.59 -13.09 -3.67
N ALA A 161 -6.19 -14.28 -3.54
CA ALA A 161 -7.58 -14.44 -3.13
C ALA A 161 -7.91 -13.95 -1.69
N HIS A 162 -6.90 -13.71 -0.85
CA HIS A 162 -7.07 -13.04 0.44
C HIS A 162 -6.91 -11.51 0.34
N GLY A 163 -6.56 -10.97 -0.82
CA GLY A 163 -6.27 -9.55 -0.99
C GLY A 163 -4.91 -9.14 -0.45
N ASP A 164 -3.99 -10.07 -0.18
CA ASP A 164 -2.58 -9.72 -0.02
C ASP A 164 -2.07 -9.20 -1.36
N ASP A 165 -1.27 -8.14 -1.33
CA ASP A 165 -0.64 -7.54 -2.50
C ASP A 165 0.87 -7.78 -2.46
N ALA A 166 1.46 -8.06 -3.63
CA ALA A 166 2.89 -8.26 -3.79
C ALA A 166 3.39 -7.53 -5.04
N ARG A 167 4.51 -6.83 -4.93
CA ARG A 167 5.25 -6.26 -6.07
C ARG A 167 6.59 -6.98 -6.15
N LEU A 168 6.83 -7.67 -7.26
CA LEU A 168 8.11 -8.33 -7.53
C LEU A 168 8.81 -7.57 -8.66
N THR A 169 10.11 -7.33 -8.51
CA THR A 169 10.94 -6.80 -9.59
C THR A 169 11.85 -7.90 -10.11
N MET A 170 11.82 -8.10 -11.42
CA MET A 170 12.63 -9.07 -12.14
C MET A 170 13.71 -8.37 -12.95
N GLU A 171 14.88 -8.99 -13.02
CA GLU A 171 15.97 -8.63 -13.92
C GLU A 171 15.70 -9.25 -15.31
N ASP A 172 15.46 -8.43 -16.33
CA ASP A 172 14.95 -8.90 -17.63
C ASP A 172 15.94 -9.86 -18.32
N THR A 173 17.24 -9.65 -18.10
CA THR A 173 18.33 -10.51 -18.63
C THR A 173 18.41 -11.89 -17.96
N GLN A 174 17.71 -12.10 -16.84
CA GLN A 174 17.64 -13.38 -16.12
C GLN A 174 16.30 -14.10 -16.34
N LEU A 175 15.36 -13.54 -17.10
CA LEU A 175 14.13 -14.23 -17.46
C LEU A 175 14.44 -15.48 -18.30
N GLY A 176 13.84 -16.62 -17.94
CA GLY A 176 14.21 -17.93 -18.48
C GLY A 176 15.38 -18.63 -17.75
N HIS A 177 15.97 -18.00 -16.72
CA HIS A 177 17.07 -18.53 -15.91
C HIS A 177 16.72 -18.49 -14.40
N PRO A 178 17.52 -19.14 -13.53
CA PRO A 178 17.33 -19.04 -12.08
C PRO A 178 17.48 -17.60 -11.55
N THR A 179 16.92 -17.33 -10.37
CA THR A 179 17.16 -16.11 -9.56
C THR A 179 16.79 -14.75 -10.19
N ALA A 180 15.88 -14.71 -11.16
CA ALA A 180 15.52 -13.47 -11.83
C ALA A 180 14.77 -12.46 -10.95
N THR A 181 14.11 -12.89 -9.86
CA THR A 181 13.45 -11.98 -8.91
C THR A 181 14.49 -11.34 -7.99
N VAL A 182 14.76 -10.05 -8.19
CA VAL A 182 15.83 -9.30 -7.52
C VAL A 182 15.34 -8.48 -6.32
N ASP A 183 14.06 -8.07 -6.33
CA ASP A 183 13.44 -7.31 -5.24
C ASP A 183 11.97 -7.72 -5.05
N VAL A 184 11.46 -7.55 -3.82
CA VAL A 184 10.09 -7.90 -3.45
C VAL A 184 9.55 -7.01 -2.34
N PHE A 185 8.35 -6.47 -2.56
CA PHE A 185 7.54 -5.78 -1.55
C PHE A 185 6.25 -6.57 -1.28
N LEU A 186 5.96 -6.83 0.00
CA LEU A 186 4.87 -7.71 0.44
C LEU A 186 3.91 -6.99 1.40
N ASN A 187 2.73 -6.63 0.90
CA ASN A 187 1.66 -6.01 1.67
C ASN A 187 0.59 -7.06 2.01
N ARG A 188 0.79 -7.77 3.12
CA ARG A 188 -0.18 -8.76 3.63
C ARG A 188 -1.39 -8.09 4.28
N THR A 189 -2.54 -8.74 4.18
CA THR A 189 -3.74 -8.40 4.95
C THR A 189 -3.48 -8.60 6.44
N GLN A 190 -3.58 -7.53 7.22
CA GLN A 190 -3.40 -7.54 8.67
C GLN A 190 -4.77 -7.41 9.34
N TYR A 191 -4.98 -8.00 10.51
CA TYR A 191 -6.24 -7.90 11.24
C TYR A 191 -6.01 -7.11 12.54
N PRO A 192 -6.39 -5.82 12.60
CA PRO A 192 -6.23 -5.01 13.81
C PRO A 192 -7.00 -5.58 15.01
N THR A 193 -6.47 -5.35 16.20
CA THR A 193 -7.10 -5.73 17.47
C THR A 193 -8.03 -4.65 18.03
N ASP A 194 -8.16 -3.51 17.34
CA ASP A 194 -9.03 -2.39 17.69
C ASP A 194 -10.01 -2.07 16.54
N ALA A 195 -11.20 -1.57 16.88
CA ALA A 195 -12.25 -1.37 15.89
C ALA A 195 -12.00 -0.22 14.91
N ALA A 196 -11.33 0.86 15.34
CA ALA A 196 -11.04 2.02 14.51
C ALA A 196 -10.02 1.69 13.42
N GLY A 197 -8.91 1.04 13.79
CA GLY A 197 -7.92 0.49 12.88
C GLY A 197 -8.55 -0.52 11.93
N TYR A 198 -9.36 -1.47 12.43
CA TYR A 198 -9.99 -2.49 11.60
C TYR A 198 -10.86 -1.90 10.48
N VAL A 199 -11.63 -0.85 10.77
CA VAL A 199 -12.40 -0.11 9.77
C VAL A 199 -11.50 0.74 8.88
N GLY A 200 -10.46 1.39 9.41
CA GLY A 200 -9.46 2.12 8.63
C GLY A 200 -8.79 1.25 7.55
N PHE A 201 -8.43 0.02 7.88
CA PHE A 201 -7.89 -0.96 6.92
C PHE A 201 -8.93 -1.41 5.87
N PHE A 202 -10.22 -1.49 6.21
CA PHE A 202 -11.29 -1.70 5.22
C PHE A 202 -11.47 -0.52 4.27
N MET A 203 -11.41 0.72 4.80
CA MET A 203 -11.51 1.93 3.99
C MET A 203 -10.31 2.09 3.05
N ALA A 204 -9.09 1.79 3.51
CA ALA A 204 -7.91 1.74 2.67
C ALA A 204 -8.04 0.68 1.56
N ALA A 205 -8.50 -0.53 1.89
CA ALA A 205 -8.77 -1.58 0.91
C ALA A 205 -9.81 -1.18 -0.15
N TRP A 206 -10.81 -0.36 0.22
CA TRP A 206 -11.76 0.22 -0.73
C TRP A 206 -11.10 1.27 -1.63
N GLY A 207 -10.26 2.16 -1.06
CA GLY A 207 -9.43 3.10 -1.81
C GLY A 207 -8.56 2.44 -2.88
N ASP A 208 -7.90 1.33 -2.52
CA ASP A 208 -7.04 0.53 -3.39
C ASP A 208 -7.79 -0.37 -4.39
N GLY A 209 -9.13 -0.31 -4.41
CA GLY A 209 -9.99 -1.22 -5.17
C GLY A 209 -9.82 -2.71 -4.80
N ASN A 210 -9.23 -3.01 -3.65
CA ASN A 210 -8.89 -4.35 -3.17
C ASN A 210 -10.11 -5.05 -2.56
N LYS A 211 -11.06 -5.42 -3.42
CA LYS A 211 -12.30 -6.12 -3.01
C LYS A 211 -12.02 -7.42 -2.25
N GLN A 212 -10.97 -8.16 -2.61
CA GLN A 212 -10.57 -9.38 -1.90
C GLN A 212 -10.20 -9.09 -0.44
N ARG A 213 -9.48 -7.99 -0.18
CA ARG A 213 -9.15 -7.56 1.19
C ARG A 213 -10.36 -7.03 1.94
N MET A 214 -11.27 -6.31 1.26
CA MET A 214 -12.55 -5.89 1.86
C MET A 214 -13.37 -7.09 2.36
N THR A 215 -13.42 -8.21 1.61
CA THR A 215 -14.11 -9.45 2.03
C THR A 215 -13.35 -10.29 3.07
N ARG A 216 -12.15 -9.87 3.48
CA ARG A 216 -11.49 -10.39 4.69
C ARG A 216 -11.93 -9.64 5.95
N TYR A 217 -12.25 -8.36 5.83
CA TYR A 217 -12.66 -7.53 6.96
C TYR A 217 -14.16 -7.59 7.24
N ALA A 218 -14.98 -7.64 6.19
CA ALA A 218 -16.43 -7.73 6.25
C ALA A 218 -16.95 -8.87 5.38
N SER A 219 -18.22 -9.25 5.53
CA SER A 219 -18.86 -10.20 4.61
C SER A 219 -18.87 -9.67 3.16
N SER A 220 -18.96 -10.59 2.18
CA SER A 220 -19.13 -10.22 0.77
C SER A 220 -20.34 -9.33 0.52
N SER A 221 -21.43 -9.49 1.27
CA SER A 221 -22.60 -8.61 1.20
C SER A 221 -22.27 -7.18 1.59
N ILE A 222 -21.54 -6.96 2.69
CA ILE A 222 -21.12 -5.63 3.16
C ILE A 222 -20.11 -5.03 2.17
N ALA A 223 -19.09 -5.77 1.75
CA ALA A 223 -18.11 -5.28 0.78
C ALA A 223 -18.76 -4.86 -0.56
N ASN A 224 -19.80 -5.57 -1.01
CA ASN A 224 -20.53 -5.24 -2.22
C ASN A 224 -21.32 -3.92 -2.14
N MET A 225 -21.72 -3.45 -0.95
CA MET A 225 -22.41 -2.16 -0.77
C MET A 225 -21.59 -0.94 -1.25
N PHE A 226 -20.27 -1.11 -1.32
CA PHE A 226 -19.29 -0.10 -1.73
C PHE A 226 -18.90 -0.19 -3.21
N THR A 227 -19.36 -1.23 -3.94
CA THR A 227 -19.10 -1.34 -5.38
C THR A 227 -19.80 -0.21 -6.14
N GLY A 228 -19.07 0.45 -7.05
CA GLY A 228 -19.58 1.58 -7.83
C GLY A 228 -19.64 2.91 -7.08
N ARG A 229 -19.19 2.96 -5.82
CA ARG A 229 -19.08 4.18 -5.02
C ARG A 229 -17.64 4.68 -4.99
N THR A 230 -17.48 6.00 -4.93
CA THR A 230 -16.17 6.67 -4.78
C THR A 230 -15.67 6.53 -3.35
N PRO A 231 -14.47 5.95 -3.11
CA PRO A 231 -13.86 5.93 -1.78
C PRO A 231 -13.47 7.35 -1.33
N PRO A 232 -13.53 7.65 -0.01
CA PRO A 232 -13.11 8.96 0.50
C PRO A 232 -11.61 9.17 0.36
N THR A 233 -11.21 10.38 -0.04
CA THR A 233 -9.78 10.78 -0.13
C THR A 233 -9.12 11.10 1.21
N GLY A 234 -9.88 11.09 2.30
CA GLY A 234 -9.44 11.26 3.67
C GLY A 234 -10.62 11.04 4.60
N SER A 235 -10.38 10.61 5.83
CA SER A 235 -11.45 10.37 6.79
C SER A 235 -11.06 10.65 8.23
N GLN A 236 -12.07 11.00 9.03
CA GLN A 236 -12.00 10.95 10.49
C GLN A 236 -12.77 9.72 10.96
N THR A 237 -12.18 8.98 11.91
CA THR A 237 -12.71 7.71 12.42
C THR A 237 -12.99 7.83 13.91
N ASN A 238 -14.26 7.78 14.31
CA ASN A 238 -14.67 7.83 15.72
C ASN A 238 -15.25 6.48 16.13
N ALA A 239 -14.68 5.82 17.13
CA ALA A 239 -15.12 4.51 17.63
C ALA A 239 -15.75 4.63 19.01
N THR A 240 -16.97 4.11 19.17
CA THR A 240 -17.72 4.07 20.43
C THR A 240 -18.06 2.63 20.77
N GLN A 241 -17.77 2.18 21.99
CA GLN A 241 -18.08 0.84 22.45
C GLN A 241 -19.49 0.77 23.07
N SER A 242 -20.22 -0.32 22.78
CA SER A 242 -21.44 -0.71 23.47
C SER A 242 -21.43 -2.21 23.71
N GLY A 243 -21.17 -2.62 24.95
CA GLY A 243 -20.96 -4.02 25.32
C GLY A 243 -19.81 -4.67 24.55
N SER A 244 -20.08 -5.80 23.90
CA SER A 244 -19.09 -6.54 23.06
C SER A 244 -18.96 -6.01 21.64
N THR A 245 -19.60 -4.88 21.31
CA THR A 245 -19.72 -4.35 19.96
C THR A 245 -19.21 -2.92 19.90
N TRP A 246 -18.61 -2.54 18.78
CA TRP A 246 -18.15 -1.18 18.51
C TRP A 246 -18.94 -0.58 17.35
N THR A 247 -19.32 0.68 17.48
CA THR A 247 -19.81 1.49 16.38
C THR A 247 -18.70 2.42 15.95
N VAL A 248 -18.34 2.39 14.67
CA VAL A 248 -17.25 3.20 14.10
C VAL A 248 -17.84 4.09 13.01
N GLN A 249 -17.82 5.39 13.23
CA GLN A 249 -18.24 6.39 12.26
C GLN A 249 -17.03 6.86 11.45
N VAL A 250 -17.19 6.92 10.14
CA VAL A 250 -16.19 7.38 9.18
C VAL A 250 -16.79 8.52 8.38
N ASN A 251 -16.21 9.73 8.47
CA ASN A 251 -16.65 10.90 7.73
C ASN A 251 -15.67 11.21 6.60
N GLY A 252 -16.11 11.13 5.35
CA GLY A 252 -15.28 11.33 4.16
C GLY A 252 -15.07 12.79 3.79
N LEU A 253 -13.84 13.16 3.43
CA LEU A 253 -13.43 14.52 3.07
C LEU A 253 -12.55 14.57 1.80
N PRO A 254 -12.69 15.60 0.95
CA PRO A 254 -13.93 16.15 0.41
C PRO A 254 -14.41 15.41 -0.85
N VAL A 255 -13.53 14.65 -1.53
CA VAL A 255 -13.91 13.79 -2.66
C VAL A 255 -14.43 12.47 -2.10
N GLY A 256 -15.59 12.04 -2.61
CA GLY A 256 -16.33 10.92 -2.02
C GLY A 256 -16.95 11.28 -0.67
N SER A 257 -17.34 12.53 -0.43
CA SER A 257 -17.98 12.96 0.83
C SER A 257 -19.20 12.11 1.17
N GLY A 258 -19.23 11.58 2.40
CA GLY A 258 -20.31 10.75 2.94
C GLY A 258 -20.03 10.38 4.39
N SER A 259 -21.06 9.91 5.10
CA SER A 259 -20.92 9.28 6.41
C SER A 259 -21.14 7.77 6.27
N TRP A 260 -20.27 7.00 6.89
CA TRP A 260 -20.42 5.55 7.01
C TRP A 260 -20.37 5.15 8.47
N THR A 261 -21.37 4.40 8.91
CA THR A 261 -21.40 3.82 10.25
C THR A 261 -21.19 2.33 10.15
N PHE A 262 -20.10 1.82 10.71
CA PHE A 262 -19.76 0.40 10.76
C PHE A 262 -20.04 -0.17 12.15
N THR A 263 -20.53 -1.41 12.18
CA THR A 263 -20.66 -2.20 13.41
C THR A 263 -19.57 -3.27 13.41
N VAL A 264 -18.75 -3.30 14.45
CA VAL A 264 -17.61 -4.22 14.59
C VAL A 264 -17.79 -5.10 15.83
N SER A 265 -17.68 -6.42 15.64
CA SER A 265 -17.76 -7.40 16.72
C SER A 265 -16.41 -7.50 17.44
N GLY A 266 -16.38 -7.10 18.72
CA GLY A 266 -15.14 -7.08 19.52
C GLY A 266 -14.50 -8.46 19.68
N SER A 267 -15.31 -9.52 19.77
CA SER A 267 -14.84 -10.91 19.85
C SER A 267 -14.25 -11.47 18.54
N LYS A 268 -14.26 -10.69 17.45
CA LYS A 268 -13.65 -11.04 16.16
C LYS A 268 -12.44 -10.17 15.79
N LEU A 269 -12.10 -9.18 16.60
CA LEU A 269 -10.90 -8.37 16.40
C LEU A 269 -9.64 -9.25 16.45
N GLY A 270 -8.62 -8.91 15.68
CA GLY A 270 -7.47 -9.79 15.41
C GLY A 270 -7.74 -10.94 14.43
N GLY A 271 -9.01 -11.15 14.01
CA GLY A 271 -9.42 -12.16 13.04
C GLY A 271 -10.16 -11.56 11.84
N GLY A 272 -10.63 -12.42 10.92
CA GLY A 272 -11.42 -11.98 9.77
C GLY A 272 -12.91 -11.78 10.07
N ASN A 273 -13.60 -11.01 9.23
CA ASN A 273 -15.03 -10.72 9.32
C ASN A 273 -15.51 -10.08 10.64
N ALA A 274 -14.69 -9.20 11.25
CA ALA A 274 -15.09 -8.44 12.43
C ALA A 274 -16.13 -7.35 12.13
N ILE A 275 -16.16 -6.78 10.92
CA ILE A 275 -17.24 -5.86 10.49
C ILE A 275 -18.49 -6.69 10.21
N THR A 276 -19.52 -6.51 11.04
CA THR A 276 -20.78 -7.29 11.00
C THR A 276 -21.96 -6.52 10.43
N ALA A 277 -21.89 -5.19 10.35
CA ALA A 277 -22.81 -4.37 9.58
C ALA A 277 -22.12 -3.09 9.09
N ALA A 278 -22.68 -2.49 8.04
CA ALA A 278 -22.33 -1.14 7.59
C ALA A 278 -23.61 -0.41 7.18
N LYS A 279 -23.67 0.88 7.48
CA LYS A 279 -24.68 1.82 7.00
C LYS A 279 -23.97 2.91 6.20
N ILE A 280 -24.59 3.30 5.10
CA ILE A 280 -24.20 4.47 4.29
C ILE A 280 -25.30 5.50 4.52
N ASP A 281 -24.91 6.69 4.98
CA ASP A 281 -25.82 7.83 5.21
C ASP A 281 -25.86 8.76 3.99
#